data_AF-A0A285IJ73-F1
#
_entry.id   AF-A0A285IJ73-F1
#
_cell.length_a   1.000
_cell.length_b   1.000
_cell.length_c   1.000
_cell.angle_alpha   90.00
_cell.angle_beta   90.00
_cell.angle_gamma   90.00
#
_symmetry.space_group_name_H-M   'P 1'
#
loop_
_entity.id
_entity.type
_entity.pdbx_description
1 polymer ?
#
loop_
_entity_poly.entity_id
_entity_poly.type
_entity_poly.pdbx_seq_one_letter_code
_entity_poly.pdbx_strand_id
1 'polypeptide(L)' 'MNNIIDVDNSLIQALEEKKDVLKRTVAKAATNDEFEMFMHLAKQYGLDPFQKEIFFWKYDKDPTIMTSRDGYL' A
#
# COMPACT_ATOMS: atom_id res chain seq x y z
N MET A 1 27.23 -21.47 9.30
CA MET A 1 25.84 -21.68 8.84
C MET A 1 24.94 -20.49 9.23
N ASN A 2 25.49 -19.26 9.26
CA ASN A 2 24.84 -18.08 9.87
C ASN A 2 24.54 -16.94 8.87
N ASN A 3 24.92 -17.05 7.59
CA ASN A 3 24.73 -15.94 6.64
C ASN A 3 23.37 -15.94 5.93
N ILE A 4 22.67 -17.07 5.84
CA ILE A 4 21.36 -17.13 5.15
C ILE A 4 20.27 -16.52 6.04
N ILE A 5 20.28 -16.87 7.33
CA ILE A 5 19.26 -16.46 8.29
C ILE A 5 19.28 -14.93 8.55
N ASP A 6 20.47 -14.30 8.53
CA ASP A 6 20.59 -12.85 8.71
C ASP A 6 20.15 -12.04 7.47
N VAL A 7 20.39 -12.56 6.27
CA VAL A 7 19.91 -11.92 5.02
C VAL A 7 18.39 -11.90 5.01
N ASP A 8 17.74 -13.02 5.38
CA ASP A 8 16.28 -13.11 5.47
C ASP A 8 15.70 -12.06 6.43
N ASN A 9 16.30 -11.86 7.61
CA ASN A 9 15.85 -10.86 8.58
C ASN A 9 15.98 -9.42 8.06
N SER A 10 17.09 -9.08 7.41
CA SER A 10 17.31 -7.74 6.85
C SER A 10 16.32 -7.40 5.73
N LEU A 11 16.00 -8.38 4.89
CA LEU A 11 15.04 -8.22 3.79
C LEU A 11 13.62 -8.07 4.31
N ILE A 12 13.23 -8.88 5.30
CA ILE A 12 11.93 -8.77 5.96
C ILE A 12 11.76 -7.37 6.56
N GLN A 13 12.78 -6.86 7.27
CA GLN A 13 12.75 -5.53 7.85
C GLN A 13 12.56 -4.43 6.80
N ALA A 14 13.32 -4.48 5.70
CA ALA A 14 13.20 -3.50 4.61
C ALA A 14 11.82 -3.55 3.93
N LEU A 15 11.23 -4.75 3.80
CA LEU A 15 9.89 -4.93 3.24
C LEU A 15 8.80 -4.36 4.16
N GLU A 16 8.91 -4.58 5.47
CA GLU A 16 8.00 -4.03 6.47
C GLU A 16 8.07 -2.49 6.50
N GLU A 17 9.28 -1.92 6.46
CA GLU A 17 9.46 -0.47 6.36
C GLU A 17 8.81 0.11 5.11
N LYS A 18 8.96 -0.57 3.97
CA LYS A 18 8.32 -0.16 2.71
C LYS A 18 6.79 -0.25 2.79
N LYS A 19 6.26 -1.31 3.41
CA LYS A 19 4.82 -1.47 3.65
C LYS A 19 4.28 -0.34 4.52
N ASP A 20 5.01 0.03 5.57
CA ASP A 20 4.64 1.14 6.46
C ASP A 20 4.70 2.49 5.74
N VAL A 21 5.68 2.71 4.87
CA VAL A 21 5.77 3.90 4.01
C VAL A 21 4.53 4.00 3.13
N LEU A 22 4.15 2.92 2.44
CA LEU A 22 2.97 2.89 1.59
C LEU A 22 1.71 3.21 2.40
N LYS A 23 1.48 2.48 3.50
CA LYS A 23 0.28 2.65 4.31
C LYS A 23 0.12 4.07 4.84
N ARG A 24 1.20 4.68 5.35
CA ARG A 24 1.14 6.06 5.90
C ARG A 24 1.02 7.16 4.85
N THR A 25 1.42 6.90 3.59
CA THR A 25 1.44 7.91 2.53
C THR A 25 0.22 7.86 1.63
N VAL A 26 -0.24 6.66 1.23
CA VAL A 26 -1.32 6.50 0.23
C VAL A 26 -2.61 5.92 0.80
N ALA A 27 -2.59 5.38 2.02
CA ALA A 27 -3.75 4.74 2.66
C ALA A 27 -3.87 5.07 4.14
N LYS A 28 -3.80 6.37 4.47
CA LYS A 28 -3.87 6.87 5.84
C LYS A 28 -5.15 6.37 6.53
N ALA A 29 -5.01 5.95 7.79
CA ALA A 29 -6.08 5.41 8.63
C ALA A 29 -6.69 4.05 8.18
N ALA A 30 -6.12 3.41 7.15
CA ALA A 30 -6.50 2.05 6.80
C ALA A 30 -6.18 1.07 7.94
N THR A 31 -7.07 0.11 8.19
CA THR A 31 -6.71 -1.12 8.90
C THR A 31 -5.75 -1.96 8.04
N ASN A 32 -5.22 -3.06 8.58
CA ASN A 32 -4.38 -3.94 7.77
C ASN A 32 -5.18 -4.57 6.62
N ASP A 33 -6.38 -5.05 6.91
CA ASP A 33 -7.27 -5.68 5.93
C ASP A 33 -7.71 -4.69 4.84
N GLU A 34 -8.02 -3.45 5.21
CA GLU A 34 -8.36 -2.39 4.25
C GLU A 34 -7.17 -2.02 3.35
N PHE A 35 -5.97 -1.97 3.92
CA PHE A 35 -4.76 -1.71 3.14
C PHE A 35 -4.45 -2.86 2.19
N GLU A 36 -4.64 -4.12 2.63
CA GLU A 36 -4.49 -5.29 1.78
C GLU A 36 -5.49 -5.27 0.61
N MET A 37 -6.76 -4.95 0.88
CA MET A 37 -7.78 -4.78 -0.16
C MET A 37 -7.38 -3.68 -1.16
N PHE A 38 -6.91 -2.53 -0.69
CA PHE A 38 -6.44 -1.43 -1.54
C PHE A 38 -5.26 -1.84 -2.43
N MET A 39 -4.25 -2.49 -1.86
CA MET A 39 -3.08 -2.95 -2.61
C MET A 39 -3.42 -4.09 -3.58
N HIS A 40 -4.37 -4.96 -3.22
CA HIS A 40 -4.89 -5.99 -4.13
C HIS A 40 -5.50 -5.36 -5.39
N LEU A 41 -6.35 -4.33 -5.23
CA LEU A 41 -6.97 -3.63 -6.36
C LEU A 41 -5.93 -2.88 -7.20
N ALA A 42 -5.00 -2.15 -6.56
CA ALA A 42 -3.91 -1.48 -7.27
C ALA A 42 -3.11 -2.46 -8.14
N LYS A 43 -2.76 -3.63 -7.57
CA LYS A 43 -2.04 -4.68 -8.30
C LYS A 43 -2.87 -5.30 -9.43
N GLN A 44 -4.14 -5.63 -9.16
CA GLN A 44 -5.02 -6.31 -10.12
C GLN A 44 -5.26 -5.46 -11.37
N TYR A 45 -5.38 -4.14 -11.21
CA TYR A 45 -5.65 -3.21 -12.30
C TYR A 45 -4.40 -2.50 -12.83
N GLY A 46 -3.23 -2.78 -12.27
CA GLY A 46 -1.97 -2.13 -12.64
C GLY A 46 -1.99 -0.62 -12.41
N LEU A 47 -2.66 -0.15 -11.35
CA LEU A 47 -2.77 1.25 -10.99
C LEU A 47 -1.70 1.61 -9.94
N ASP A 48 -1.05 2.75 -10.10
CA ASP A 48 -0.03 3.25 -9.17
C ASP A 48 -0.63 4.23 -8.13
N PRO A 49 -0.62 3.88 -6.83
CA PRO A 49 -1.03 4.77 -5.75
C PRO A 49 -0.21 6.07 -5.65
N PHE A 50 1.07 6.06 -6.05
CA PHE A 50 1.93 7.25 -6.02
C PHE A 50 1.65 8.20 -7.19
N GLN A 51 1.29 7.66 -8.36
CA GLN A 51 0.83 8.46 -9.50
C GLN A 51 -0.63 8.90 -9.36
N LYS A 52 -1.27 8.60 -8.23
CA LYS A 52 -2.66 8.96 -7.94
C LYS A 52 -3.64 8.38 -8.98
N GLU A 53 -3.35 7.17 -9.45
CA GLU A 53 -4.26 6.43 -10.33
C GLU A 53 -5.35 5.68 -9.53
N ILE A 54 -5.07 5.44 -8.25
CA ILE A 54 -5.97 4.85 -7.26
C ILE A 54 -5.76 5.54 -5.91
N PHE A 55 -6.85 5.76 -5.19
CA PHE A 55 -6.87 6.50 -3.93
C PHE A 55 -7.61 5.70 -2.86
N PHE A 56 -7.09 5.76 -1.64
CA PHE A 56 -7.77 5.25 -0.46
C PHE A 56 -8.21 6.41 0.43
N TRP A 57 -9.51 6.55 0.63
CA TRP A 57 -10.12 7.59 1.45
C TRP A 57 -10.91 6.93 2.56
N LYS A 58 -10.80 7.43 3.79
CA LYS A 58 -11.58 6.91 4.90
C LYS A 58 -12.06 8.05 5.78
N TYR A 59 -13.38 8.16 5.90
CA TYR A 59 -14.03 9.07 6.84
C TYR A 59 -14.66 8.23 7.95
N ASP A 60 -14.15 8.39 9.16
CA ASP A 60 -14.53 7.60 10.34
C ASP A 60 -14.39 6.08 10.08
N LYS A 61 -15.49 5.38 9.77
CA LYS A 61 -15.52 3.91 9.66
C LYS A 61 -15.50 3.39 8.24
N ASP A 62 -15.94 4.18 7.26
CA ASP A 62 -16.22 3.68 5.92
C ASP A 62 -15.04 3.95 4.97
N PRO A 63 -14.30 2.92 4.55
CA PRO A 63 -13.27 3.07 3.53
C PRO A 63 -13.93 3.20 2.16
N THR A 64 -13.41 4.12 1.36
CA THR A 64 -13.78 4.35 -0.03
C THR A 64 -12.52 4.27 -0.88
N ILE A 65 -12.56 3.46 -1.94
CA ILE A 65 -11.49 3.38 -2.92
C ILE A 65 -11.99 3.99 -4.22
N MET A 66 -11.25 4.96 -4.73
CA MET A 66 -11.54 5.59 -6.02
C MET A 66 -10.38 5.37 -6.97
N THR A 67 -10.68 5.18 -8.25
CA THR A 67 -9.69 5.04 -9.32
C THR A 67 -9.87 6.18 -10.31
N SER A 68 -8.78 6.79 -10.75
CA SER A 68 -8.79 7.78 -11.83
C SER A 68 -7.59 7.56 -12.71
N ARG A 69 -7.79 7.06 -13.93
CA ARG A 69 -6.70 6.76 -14.86
C ARG A 69 -6.15 8.00 -15.57
N ASP A 70 -6.85 9.13 -15.46
CA ASP A 70 -6.70 10.27 -16.38
C ASP A 70 -6.64 11.61 -15.61
N GLY A 71 -5.93 11.63 -14.46
CA GLY A 71 -5.86 12.74 -13.50
C GLY A 71 -5.24 14.07 -14.00
N TYR A 72 -5.50 14.50 -15.23
CA TYR A 72 -5.26 15.86 -15.71
C TYR A 72 -6.50 16.73 -15.47
N LEU A 73 -6.52 17.41 -14.32
CA LEU A 73 -6.68 18.87 -14.14
C LEU A 73 -6.32 19.23 -12.69
#